data_AF-A0A6P5K026-F1
#
_entry.id   AF-A0A6P5K026-F1
#
_cell.length_a   1.000
_cell.length_b   1.000
_cell.length_c   1.000
_cell.angle_alpha   90.00
_cell.angle_beta   90.00
_cell.angle_gamma   90.00
#
_symmetry.space_group_name_H-M   'P 1'
#
loop_
_entity.id
_entity.type
_entity.pdbx_description
1 polymer ?
#
loop_
_entity_poly.entity_id
_entity_poly.type
_entity_poly.pdbx_seq_one_letter_code
_entity_poly.pdbx_strand_id
1 'polypeptide(L)'
;MAFYYVAMDFGGHGLSSHHHPGFPYHQQDYVNEVLRVAAALKWKRFSLLGHSFGGTVGSMFSYIFPEMVDKLILLDSSPFFLDAPEMNNLLVYRRRRIEHVLQVEAKQQKPRNVVSPEDMLQSFLKNNFKVGEECGKLLLERGTTKVAEGVMLNRDRRLGLTENHIELVSKNQLEYFCMKMQARVLHIKATEGYVSYGRENQDEIRDSLQFVQRVLKSTLKERYQYVEVTGNHYVHMQEPQRVAGIISDFLESNRVVQAHL
;
A
#
# COMPACT_ATOMS: atom_id res chain seq x y z
N MET A 1 -1.19 -26.70 -0.30
CA MET A 1 0.04 -26.57 0.54
C MET A 1 -0.30 -25.72 1.76
N ALA A 2 0.45 -25.79 2.87
CA ALA A 2 0.20 -24.91 4.02
C ALA A 2 1.05 -23.63 3.90
N PHE A 3 0.41 -22.45 3.97
CA PHE A 3 1.09 -21.16 3.98
C PHE A 3 1.21 -20.62 5.41
N TYR A 4 2.32 -19.96 5.72
CA TYR A 4 2.52 -19.22 6.96
C TYR A 4 2.48 -17.73 6.66
N TYR A 5 1.50 -17.03 7.22
CA TYR A 5 1.25 -15.61 6.95
C TYR A 5 1.77 -14.75 8.08
N VAL A 6 2.41 -13.63 7.72
CA VAL A 6 2.81 -12.56 8.65
C VAL A 6 2.21 -11.26 8.15
N ALA A 7 1.22 -10.74 8.86
CA ALA A 7 0.69 -9.41 8.66
C ALA A 7 1.43 -8.45 9.58
N MET A 8 2.26 -7.57 9.01
CA MET A 8 3.04 -6.60 9.77
C MET A 8 2.35 -5.24 9.81
N ASP A 9 2.48 -4.53 10.93
CA ASP A 9 2.17 -3.11 11.00
C ASP A 9 3.43 -2.33 10.59
N PHE A 10 3.31 -1.41 9.63
CA PHE A 10 4.39 -0.49 9.31
C PHE A 10 4.64 0.52 10.45
N GLY A 11 5.85 1.09 10.51
CA GLY A 11 6.19 2.19 11.41
C GLY A 11 5.12 3.28 11.42
N GLY A 12 4.74 3.75 12.60
CA GLY A 12 3.71 4.76 12.75
C GLY A 12 2.26 4.28 12.49
N HIS A 13 2.03 2.99 12.27
CA HIS A 13 0.71 2.37 12.09
C HIS A 13 0.47 1.24 13.08
N GLY A 14 -0.81 0.89 13.30
CA GLY A 14 -1.21 -0.25 14.13
C GLY A 14 -0.57 -0.21 15.52
N LEU A 15 0.17 -1.26 15.88
CA LEU A 15 0.90 -1.34 17.16
C LEU A 15 2.41 -1.16 17.00
N SER A 16 2.89 -0.90 15.78
CA SER A 16 4.31 -0.64 15.53
C SER A 16 4.72 0.72 16.09
N SER A 17 5.96 0.80 16.58
CA SER A 17 6.52 2.04 17.11
C SER A 17 6.52 3.15 16.07
N HIS A 18 6.42 4.39 16.53
CA HIS A 18 6.62 5.56 15.69
C HIS A 18 8.12 5.70 15.41
N HIS A 19 8.49 6.24 14.26
CA HIS A 19 9.86 6.70 14.03
C HIS A 19 10.25 7.71 15.11
N HIS A 20 11.53 7.77 15.49
CA HIS A 20 11.99 8.76 16.45
C HIS A 20 11.70 10.19 15.93
N PRO A 21 11.44 11.19 16.80
CA PRO A 21 11.41 12.59 16.38
C PRO A 21 12.61 12.96 15.51
N GLY A 22 12.36 13.71 14.43
CA GLY A 22 13.36 14.09 13.43
C GLY A 22 13.58 13.09 12.29
N PHE A 23 13.02 11.87 12.39
CA PHE A 23 13.06 10.89 11.31
C PHE A 23 11.73 10.89 10.53
N PRO A 24 11.74 11.31 9.25
CA PRO A 24 10.55 11.25 8.41
C PRO A 24 10.17 9.82 8.06
N TYR A 25 9.03 9.66 7.38
CA TYR A 25 8.61 8.41 6.76
C TYR A 25 8.76 8.55 5.25
N HIS A 26 9.78 7.94 4.66
CA HIS A 26 9.88 7.81 3.21
C HIS A 26 9.42 6.43 2.76
N GLN A 27 9.04 6.30 1.48
CA GLN A 27 8.65 5.01 0.91
C GLN A 27 9.77 3.96 1.11
N GLN A 28 11.02 4.36 0.91
CA GLN A 28 12.18 3.49 1.10
C GLN A 28 12.35 3.00 2.56
N ASP A 29 11.90 3.76 3.56
CA ASP A 29 11.99 3.33 4.95
C ASP A 29 11.10 2.11 5.21
N TYR A 30 9.91 2.06 4.61
CA TYR A 30 9.04 0.89 4.70
C TYR A 30 9.62 -0.34 3.98
N VAL A 31 10.38 -0.14 2.89
CA VAL A 31 11.14 -1.24 2.25
C VAL A 31 12.19 -1.80 3.23
N ASN A 32 12.88 -0.93 3.96
CA ASN A 32 13.83 -1.34 4.99
C ASN A 32 13.14 -2.12 6.11
N GLU A 33 11.92 -1.73 6.50
CA GLU A 33 11.13 -2.45 7.50
C GLU A 33 10.75 -3.86 7.05
N VAL A 34 10.33 -4.05 5.78
CA VAL A 34 10.08 -5.39 5.22
C VAL A 34 11.34 -6.26 5.30
N LEU A 35 12.51 -5.71 4.96
CA LEU A 35 13.79 -6.43 5.07
C LEU A 35 14.11 -6.82 6.51
N ARG A 36 13.85 -5.93 7.48
CA ARG A 36 14.06 -6.20 8.91
C ARG A 36 13.17 -7.34 9.41
N VAL A 37 11.89 -7.35 9.02
CA VAL A 37 10.97 -8.43 9.36
C VAL A 37 11.43 -9.75 8.74
N ALA A 38 11.79 -9.75 7.45
CA ALA A 38 12.31 -10.94 6.78
C ALA A 38 13.59 -11.47 7.45
N ALA A 39 14.52 -10.58 7.82
CA ALA A 39 15.74 -10.95 8.53
C ALA A 39 15.46 -11.56 9.91
N ALA A 40 14.55 -10.97 10.69
CA ALA A 40 14.15 -11.49 12.00
C ALA A 40 13.52 -12.89 11.90
N LEU A 41 12.74 -13.13 10.84
CA LEU A 41 12.14 -14.43 10.54
C LEU A 41 13.10 -15.39 9.83
N LYS A 42 14.31 -14.93 9.49
CA LYS A 42 15.33 -15.66 8.72
C LYS A 42 14.84 -16.10 7.33
N TRP A 43 13.94 -15.35 6.73
CA TRP A 43 13.40 -15.62 5.40
C TRP A 43 14.36 -15.12 4.33
N LYS A 44 14.89 -16.06 3.53
CA LYS A 44 15.75 -15.77 2.39
C LYS A 44 14.98 -15.60 1.08
N ARG A 45 13.80 -16.21 1.00
CA ARG A 45 12.87 -16.12 -0.14
C ARG A 45 11.44 -16.28 0.36
N PHE A 46 10.54 -15.40 -0.06
CA PHE A 46 9.15 -15.37 0.40
C PHE A 46 8.22 -14.72 -0.65
N SER A 47 6.91 -14.75 -0.38
CA SER A 47 5.91 -14.05 -1.18
C SER A 47 5.45 -12.79 -0.46
N LEU A 48 5.14 -11.74 -1.23
CA LEU A 48 4.58 -10.49 -0.74
C LEU A 48 3.14 -10.34 -1.19
N LEU A 49 2.27 -9.92 -0.28
CA LEU A 49 0.90 -9.51 -0.56
C LEU A 49 0.73 -8.10 -0.02
N GLY A 50 0.40 -7.16 -0.90
CA GLY A 50 0.27 -5.76 -0.56
C GLY A 50 -1.04 -5.17 -1.09
N HIS A 51 -1.71 -4.41 -0.22
CA HIS A 51 -2.86 -3.58 -0.57
C HIS A 51 -2.46 -2.11 -0.61
N SER A 52 -3.01 -1.36 -1.57
CA SER A 52 -2.76 0.07 -1.77
C SER A 52 -1.26 0.41 -1.69
N PHE A 53 -0.88 1.29 -0.74
CA PHE A 53 0.50 1.65 -0.45
C PHE A 53 1.41 0.45 -0.12
N GLY A 54 0.89 -0.57 0.57
CA GLY A 54 1.64 -1.80 0.84
C GLY A 54 2.00 -2.57 -0.43
N GLY A 55 1.16 -2.49 -1.48
CA GLY A 55 1.48 -3.01 -2.81
C GLY A 55 2.59 -2.24 -3.50
N THR A 56 2.60 -0.90 -3.37
CA THR A 56 3.69 -0.04 -3.87
C THR A 56 5.01 -0.34 -3.16
N VAL A 57 5.01 -0.46 -1.82
CA VAL A 57 6.19 -0.84 -1.04
C VAL A 57 6.67 -2.25 -1.41
N GLY A 58 5.76 -3.23 -1.51
CA GLY A 58 6.10 -4.60 -1.89
C GLY A 58 6.67 -4.71 -3.31
N SER A 59 6.18 -3.87 -4.22
CA SER A 59 6.76 -3.74 -5.58
C SER A 59 8.18 -3.20 -5.49
N MET A 60 8.39 -2.08 -4.78
CA MET A 60 9.73 -1.49 -4.57
C MET A 60 10.73 -2.49 -3.99
N PHE A 61 10.31 -3.26 -2.97
CA PHE A 61 11.12 -4.35 -2.41
C PHE A 61 11.49 -5.40 -3.45
N SER A 62 10.53 -5.81 -4.29
CA SER A 62 10.73 -6.82 -5.34
C SER A 62 11.67 -6.37 -6.46
N TYR A 63 11.90 -5.06 -6.62
CA TYR A 63 12.89 -4.53 -7.56
C TYR A 63 14.28 -4.43 -6.96
N ILE A 64 14.38 -4.05 -5.68
CA ILE A 64 15.66 -3.89 -4.98
C ILE A 64 16.26 -5.25 -4.58
N PHE A 65 15.43 -6.19 -4.13
CA PHE A 65 15.83 -7.52 -3.67
C PHE A 65 15.11 -8.61 -4.48
N PRO A 66 15.28 -8.64 -5.82
CA PRO A 66 14.50 -9.51 -6.70
C PRO A 66 14.66 -11.01 -6.39
N GLU A 67 15.81 -11.42 -5.88
CA GLU A 67 16.11 -12.80 -5.49
C GLU A 67 15.34 -13.27 -4.24
N MET A 68 14.85 -12.33 -3.43
CA MET A 68 14.11 -12.63 -2.19
C MET A 68 12.61 -12.81 -2.42
N VAL A 69 12.06 -12.39 -3.56
CA VAL A 69 10.61 -12.40 -3.80
C VAL A 69 10.22 -13.45 -4.85
N ASP A 70 9.48 -14.47 -4.41
CA ASP A 70 8.94 -15.50 -5.30
C ASP A 70 7.69 -15.03 -6.03
N LYS A 71 6.73 -14.49 -5.27
CA LYS A 71 5.43 -14.03 -5.76
C LYS A 71 5.08 -12.69 -5.13
N LEU A 72 4.54 -11.78 -5.94
CA LEU A 72 4.02 -10.48 -5.52
C LEU A 72 2.54 -10.41 -5.88
N ILE A 73 1.70 -10.13 -4.88
CA ILE A 73 0.26 -10.01 -5.02
C ILE A 73 -0.11 -8.57 -4.72
N LEU A 74 -0.69 -7.90 -5.71
CA LEU A 74 -1.12 -6.50 -5.64
C LEU A 74 -2.65 -6.46 -5.55
N LEU A 75 -3.17 -5.99 -4.41
CA LEU A 75 -4.59 -5.82 -4.17
C LEU A 75 -4.95 -4.35 -4.36
N ASP A 76 -5.63 -4.04 -5.46
CA ASP A 76 -6.03 -2.70 -5.89
C ASP A 76 -4.92 -1.65 -5.64
N SER A 77 -3.72 -1.97 -6.10
CA SER A 77 -2.49 -1.20 -5.86
C SER A 77 -1.86 -0.83 -7.18
N SER A 78 -1.19 0.32 -7.25
CA SER A 78 -0.21 0.55 -8.33
C SER A 78 1.19 0.19 -7.83
N PRO A 79 1.99 -0.57 -8.58
CA PRO A 79 3.39 -0.81 -8.22
C PRO A 79 4.21 0.48 -8.19
N PHE A 80 3.77 1.50 -8.94
CA PHE A 80 4.36 2.83 -8.96
C PHE A 80 3.36 3.92 -9.29
N PHE A 81 3.66 5.14 -8.86
CA PHE A 81 3.00 6.33 -9.34
C PHE A 81 3.95 7.04 -10.28
N LEU A 82 3.53 7.20 -11.53
CA LEU A 82 4.34 7.89 -12.53
C LEU A 82 4.37 9.38 -12.21
N ASP A 83 5.53 9.97 -12.46
CA ASP A 83 5.60 11.39 -12.77
C ASP A 83 4.82 11.61 -14.08
N ALA A 84 3.50 11.83 -13.99
CA ALA A 84 2.73 12.42 -15.09
C ALA A 84 3.24 13.88 -15.32
N PRO A 85 2.73 14.71 -16.25
CA PRO A 85 3.45 15.90 -16.77
C PRO A 85 3.88 16.96 -15.72
N GLU A 86 3.47 16.77 -14.46
CA GLU A 86 3.96 17.32 -13.21
C GLU A 86 5.47 17.16 -12.87
N MET A 87 6.36 16.87 -13.82
CA MET A 87 7.80 17.00 -13.56
C MET A 87 8.15 18.43 -13.10
N ASN A 88 7.34 19.42 -13.50
CA ASN A 88 7.38 20.81 -13.01
C ASN A 88 6.97 20.97 -11.54
N ASN A 89 6.13 20.08 -11.00
CA ASN A 89 5.63 20.13 -9.61
C ASN A 89 6.36 19.17 -8.67
N LEU A 90 7.22 18.27 -9.15
CA LEU A 90 7.98 17.33 -8.31
C LEU A 90 8.72 18.03 -7.16
N LEU A 91 9.40 19.15 -7.45
CA LEU A 91 10.10 19.93 -6.42
C LEU A 91 9.14 20.59 -5.44
N VAL A 92 7.95 21.00 -5.91
CA VAL A 92 6.88 21.54 -5.07
C VAL A 92 6.35 20.47 -4.11
N TYR A 93 6.10 19.26 -4.60
CA TYR A 93 5.65 18.13 -3.76
C TYR A 93 6.71 17.73 -2.72
N ARG A 94 7.99 17.63 -3.13
CA ARG A 94 9.09 17.36 -2.22
C ARG A 94 9.23 18.43 -1.14
N ARG A 95 9.11 19.71 -1.51
CA ARG A 95 9.11 20.83 -0.56
C ARG A 95 7.94 20.74 0.41
N ARG A 96 6.71 20.56 -0.09
CA ARG A 96 5.50 20.44 0.74
C ARG A 96 5.59 19.30 1.75
N ARG A 97 6.16 18.16 1.35
CA ARG A 97 6.41 17.03 2.26
C ARG A 97 7.32 17.42 3.42
N ILE A 98 8.45 18.05 3.13
CA ILE A 98 9.42 18.47 4.15
C ILE A 98 8.77 19.50 5.09
N GLU A 99 8.13 20.53 4.52
CA GLU A 99 7.45 21.57 5.30
C GLU A 99 6.32 20.99 6.15
N HIS A 100 5.56 20.02 5.65
CA HIS A 100 4.49 19.36 6.40
C HIS A 100 5.03 18.63 7.64
N VAL A 101 6.08 17.83 7.50
CA VAL A 101 6.68 17.11 8.64
C VAL A 101 7.16 18.11 9.69
N LEU A 102 7.89 19.16 9.29
CA LEU A 102 8.36 20.19 10.21
C LEU A 102 7.20 20.93 10.91
N GLN A 103 6.11 21.24 10.20
CA GLN A 103 4.93 21.86 10.77
C GLN A 103 4.21 20.94 11.78
N VAL A 104 4.12 19.64 11.49
CA VAL A 104 3.52 18.66 12.40
C VAL A 104 4.37 18.51 13.65
N GLU A 105 5.69 18.38 13.52
CA GLU A 105 6.62 18.26 14.66
C GLU A 105 6.61 19.52 15.53
N ALA A 106 6.58 20.72 14.94
CA ALA A 106 6.44 21.97 15.70
C ALA A 106 5.11 22.04 16.48
N LYS A 107 4.04 21.44 15.96
CA LYS A 107 2.71 21.39 16.59
C LYS A 107 2.50 20.19 17.53
N GLN A 108 3.42 19.22 17.57
CA GLN A 108 3.28 17.98 18.35
C GLN A 108 3.27 18.18 19.87
N GLN A 109 3.37 19.42 20.35
CA GLN A 109 3.20 19.77 21.76
C GLN A 109 1.77 19.56 22.30
N LYS A 110 0.77 19.33 21.43
CA LYS A 110 -0.61 19.04 21.87
C LYS A 110 -0.79 17.56 22.24
N PRO A 111 -1.44 17.24 23.37
CA PRO A 111 -1.75 15.87 23.75
C PRO A 111 -2.54 15.15 22.64
N ARG A 112 -2.45 13.82 22.61
CA ARG A 112 -3.26 13.00 21.70
C ARG A 112 -4.72 13.08 22.12
N ASN A 113 -5.62 13.19 21.14
CA ASN A 113 -7.05 13.27 21.42
C ASN A 113 -7.51 11.88 21.90
N VAL A 114 -8.12 11.86 23.09
CA VAL A 114 -8.84 10.71 23.62
C VAL A 114 -10.32 10.96 23.37
N VAL A 115 -11.00 10.01 22.75
CA VAL A 115 -12.42 10.09 22.38
C VAL A 115 -13.12 8.76 22.64
N SER A 116 -14.45 8.74 22.59
CA SER A 116 -15.20 7.47 22.64
C SER A 116 -14.88 6.58 21.42
N PRO A 117 -14.98 5.24 21.53
CA PRO A 117 -14.86 4.35 20.37
C PRO A 117 -15.81 4.72 19.23
N GLU A 118 -17.03 5.14 19.56
CA GLU A 118 -18.05 5.56 18.62
C GLU A 118 -17.63 6.83 17.87
N ASP A 119 -17.16 7.86 18.59
CA ASP A 119 -16.67 9.10 17.98
C ASP A 119 -15.43 8.86 17.11
N MET A 120 -14.54 7.94 17.53
CA MET A 120 -13.39 7.53 16.74
C MET A 120 -13.82 6.90 15.42
N LEU A 121 -14.78 5.98 15.46
CA LEU A 121 -15.33 5.33 14.26
C LEU A 121 -15.98 6.34 13.33
N GLN A 122 -16.81 7.25 13.85
CA GLN A 122 -17.44 8.29 13.04
C GLN A 122 -16.40 9.22 12.40
N SER A 123 -15.39 9.65 13.17
CA SER A 123 -14.30 10.49 12.65
C SER A 123 -13.48 9.77 11.57
N PHE A 124 -13.17 8.49 11.79
CA PHE A 124 -12.45 7.66 10.82
C PHE A 124 -13.23 7.51 9.51
N LEU A 125 -14.52 7.17 9.59
CA LEU A 125 -15.38 6.96 8.43
C LEU A 125 -15.68 8.25 7.66
N LYS A 126 -15.64 9.43 8.31
CA LYS A 126 -15.81 10.71 7.61
C LYS A 126 -14.85 10.88 6.42
N ASN A 127 -13.60 10.45 6.59
CA ASN A 127 -12.57 10.52 5.53
C ASN A 127 -12.35 9.17 4.82
N ASN A 128 -12.92 8.08 5.34
CA ASN A 128 -12.70 6.72 4.84
C ASN A 128 -14.02 5.96 4.63
N PHE A 129 -15.08 6.65 4.22
CA PHE A 129 -16.46 6.10 4.20
C PHE A 129 -16.60 4.79 3.41
N LYS A 130 -15.75 4.57 2.39
CA LYS A 130 -15.75 3.36 1.57
C LYS A 130 -15.25 2.12 2.27
N VAL A 131 -14.52 2.27 3.37
CA VAL A 131 -14.16 1.13 4.23
C VAL A 131 -15.44 0.45 4.73
N GLY A 132 -16.51 1.22 4.97
CA GLY A 132 -17.72 0.72 5.60
C GLY A 132 -17.53 0.51 7.10
N GLU A 133 -18.65 0.45 7.82
CA GLU A 133 -18.64 0.46 9.28
C GLU A 133 -17.94 -0.77 9.87
N GLU A 134 -18.29 -1.96 9.39
CA GLU A 134 -17.76 -3.23 9.91
C GLU A 134 -16.24 -3.34 9.72
N CYS A 135 -15.73 -3.04 8.52
CA CYS A 135 -14.28 -3.02 8.31
C CYS A 135 -13.60 -1.86 9.05
N GLY A 136 -14.31 -0.74 9.25
CA GLY A 136 -13.81 0.39 10.05
C GLY A 136 -13.58 0.01 11.51
N LYS A 137 -14.52 -0.74 12.11
CA LYS A 137 -14.37 -1.33 13.44
C LYS A 137 -13.15 -2.24 13.51
N LEU A 138 -13.00 -3.18 12.57
CA LEU A 138 -11.84 -4.09 12.50
C LEU A 138 -10.50 -3.35 12.40
N LEU A 139 -10.42 -2.28 11.59
CA LEU A 139 -9.21 -1.48 11.49
C LEU A 139 -8.91 -0.73 12.79
N LEU A 140 -9.93 -0.20 13.48
CA LEU A 140 -9.76 0.55 14.72
C LEU A 140 -9.45 -0.33 15.93
N GLU A 141 -9.83 -1.61 15.93
CA GLU A 141 -9.41 -2.58 16.96
C GLU A 141 -7.88 -2.65 17.09
N ARG A 142 -7.18 -2.60 15.95
CA ARG A 142 -5.71 -2.60 15.90
C ARG A 142 -5.11 -1.20 15.78
N GLY A 143 -5.86 -0.25 15.23
CA GLY A 143 -5.45 1.12 14.99
C GLY A 143 -5.59 2.05 16.19
N THR A 144 -6.17 1.59 17.30
CA THR A 144 -6.36 2.39 18.52
C THR A 144 -5.81 1.68 19.76
N THR A 145 -5.54 2.46 20.81
CA THR A 145 -5.21 1.97 22.15
C THR A 145 -6.26 2.46 23.13
N LYS A 146 -6.81 1.54 23.95
CA LYS A 146 -7.71 1.89 25.05
C LYS A 146 -6.95 2.59 26.16
N VAL A 147 -7.48 3.70 26.64
CA VAL A 147 -6.96 4.51 27.75
C VAL A 147 -8.13 4.82 28.71
N ALA A 148 -7.84 5.40 29.89
CA ALA A 148 -8.83 5.56 30.96
C ALA A 148 -10.14 6.24 30.53
N GLU A 149 -10.08 7.22 29.62
CA GLU A 149 -11.23 8.04 29.20
C GLU A 149 -11.73 7.70 27.78
N GLY A 150 -11.28 6.59 27.18
CA GLY A 150 -11.72 6.19 25.84
C GLY A 150 -10.63 5.51 25.01
N VAL A 151 -10.52 5.91 23.74
CA VAL A 151 -9.53 5.39 22.81
C VAL A 151 -8.67 6.50 22.22
N MET A 152 -7.43 6.14 21.93
CA MET A 152 -6.44 7.00 21.30
C MET A 152 -6.00 6.36 19.98
N LEU A 153 -5.96 7.15 18.90
CA LEU A 153 -5.46 6.67 17.61
C LEU A 153 -3.95 6.40 17.69
N ASN A 154 -3.54 5.22 17.24
CA ASN A 154 -2.13 4.83 17.24
C ASN A 154 -1.35 5.42 16.08
N ARG A 155 -2.01 5.91 15.03
CA ARG A 155 -1.36 6.45 13.84
C ARG A 155 -0.51 7.68 14.15
N ASP A 156 0.71 7.71 13.64
CA ASP A 156 1.58 8.89 13.75
C ASP A 156 1.00 10.08 12.97
N ARG A 157 0.94 11.25 13.60
CA ARG A 157 0.41 12.48 13.00
C ARG A 157 1.22 12.94 11.78
N ARG A 158 2.52 12.57 11.68
CA ARG A 158 3.38 12.88 10.53
C ARG A 158 2.94 12.18 9.25
N LEU A 159 2.08 11.18 9.36
CA LEU A 159 1.49 10.44 8.24
C LEU A 159 0.18 11.07 7.73
N GLY A 160 -0.19 12.26 8.23
CA GLY A 160 -1.47 12.91 7.94
C GLY A 160 -1.77 13.12 6.46
N LEU A 161 -0.74 13.19 5.60
CA LEU A 161 -0.86 13.37 4.15
C LEU A 161 -0.18 12.21 3.42
N THR A 162 -0.93 11.15 3.12
CA THR A 162 -0.41 9.89 2.56
C THR A 162 0.31 10.09 1.22
N GLU A 163 -0.16 11.03 0.39
CA GLU A 163 0.43 11.39 -0.90
C GLU A 163 1.88 11.88 -0.80
N ASN A 164 2.27 12.43 0.35
CA ASN A 164 3.63 12.90 0.56
C ASN A 164 4.61 11.73 0.78
N HIS A 165 4.14 10.54 1.10
CA HIS A 165 5.00 9.40 1.41
C HIS A 165 5.26 8.49 0.21
N ILE A 166 4.64 8.79 -0.93
CA ILE A 166 4.79 8.04 -2.18
C ILE A 166 5.92 8.64 -3.00
N GLU A 167 6.83 7.79 -3.46
CA GLU A 167 7.85 8.17 -4.41
C GLU A 167 7.30 8.08 -5.83
N LEU A 168 7.46 9.18 -6.57
CA LEU A 168 7.17 9.22 -7.99
C LEU A 168 8.40 8.75 -8.78
N VAL A 169 8.13 8.05 -9.88
CA VAL A 169 9.16 7.52 -10.77
C VAL A 169 8.87 7.89 -12.21
N SER A 170 9.94 8.14 -12.95
CA SER A 170 9.84 8.35 -14.40
C SER A 170 9.47 7.05 -15.12
N LYS A 171 8.95 7.17 -16.34
CA LYS A 171 8.63 6.02 -17.22
C LYS A 171 9.86 5.14 -17.48
N ASN A 172 11.03 5.74 -17.71
CA ASN A 172 12.27 5.00 -17.96
C ASN A 172 12.73 4.22 -16.72
N GLN A 173 12.57 4.80 -15.52
CA GLN A 173 12.86 4.10 -14.27
C GLN A 173 11.92 2.91 -14.08
N LEU A 174 10.61 3.09 -14.32
CA LEU A 174 9.64 2.01 -14.26
C LEU A 174 10.01 0.83 -15.19
N GLU A 175 10.35 1.13 -16.44
CA GLU A 175 10.77 0.11 -17.40
C GLU A 175 12.00 -0.66 -16.89
N TYR A 176 13.02 0.06 -16.42
CA TYR A 176 14.22 -0.53 -15.84
C TYR A 176 13.90 -1.43 -14.62
N PHE A 177 13.05 -0.95 -13.70
CA PHE A 177 12.64 -1.72 -12.53
C PHE A 177 11.90 -3.01 -12.91
N CYS A 178 10.93 -2.91 -13.83
CA CYS A 178 10.21 -4.07 -14.34
C CYS A 178 11.13 -5.11 -14.99
N MET A 179 12.19 -4.68 -15.69
CA MET A 179 13.18 -5.60 -16.28
C MET A 179 13.98 -6.38 -15.24
N LYS A 180 14.19 -5.82 -14.04
CA LYS A 180 14.94 -6.48 -12.96
C LYS A 180 14.08 -7.38 -12.08
N MET A 181 12.75 -7.21 -12.10
CA MET A 181 11.82 -8.00 -11.29
C MET A 181 11.86 -9.48 -11.70
N GLN A 182 12.13 -10.36 -10.73
CA GLN A 182 12.14 -11.82 -10.89
C GLN A 182 10.82 -12.47 -10.45
N ALA A 183 10.10 -11.84 -9.51
CA ALA A 183 8.85 -12.36 -8.97
C ALA A 183 7.80 -12.64 -10.05
N ARG A 184 6.93 -13.62 -9.78
CA ARG A 184 5.63 -13.71 -10.46
C ARG A 184 4.68 -12.70 -9.82
N VAL A 185 3.87 -12.02 -10.61
CA VAL A 185 3.00 -10.94 -10.16
C VAL A 185 1.56 -11.28 -10.46
N LEU A 186 0.72 -11.24 -9.43
CA LEU A 186 -0.73 -11.21 -9.55
C LEU A 186 -1.22 -9.81 -9.21
N HIS A 187 -1.89 -9.17 -10.15
CA HIS A 187 -2.47 -7.85 -9.97
C HIS A 187 -3.99 -7.95 -10.01
N ILE A 188 -4.62 -7.84 -8.84
CA ILE A 188 -6.07 -7.80 -8.69
C ILE A 188 -6.52 -6.33 -8.62
N LYS A 189 -7.35 -5.90 -9.56
CA LYS A 189 -7.90 -4.54 -9.61
C LYS A 189 -9.39 -4.57 -9.23
N ALA A 190 -9.80 -3.65 -8.36
CA ALA A 190 -11.23 -3.45 -8.07
C ALA A 190 -11.86 -2.50 -9.09
N THR A 191 -13.08 -2.79 -9.56
CA THR A 191 -13.80 -1.94 -10.54
C THR A 191 -14.01 -0.51 -10.03
N GLU A 192 -14.24 -0.37 -8.73
CA GLU A 192 -14.41 0.90 -8.02
C GLU A 192 -13.22 1.20 -7.10
N GLY A 193 -12.01 0.91 -7.58
CA GLY A 193 -10.78 1.04 -6.79
C GLY A 193 -10.23 2.46 -6.62
N TYR A 194 -8.92 2.55 -6.31
CA TYR A 194 -8.22 3.82 -5.97
C TYR A 194 -8.25 4.93 -7.04
N VAL A 195 -8.66 4.60 -8.27
CA VAL A 195 -8.73 5.53 -9.42
C VAL A 195 -10.12 6.14 -9.56
N SER A 196 -11.15 5.49 -9.04
CA SER A 196 -12.53 5.68 -9.50
C SER A 196 -13.21 6.94 -8.93
N TYR A 197 -12.48 7.85 -8.26
CA TYR A 197 -13.13 8.93 -7.51
C TYR A 197 -12.40 10.27 -7.51
N GLY A 198 -13.05 11.25 -8.14
CA GLY A 198 -13.09 12.66 -7.73
C GLY A 198 -11.78 13.46 -7.77
N ARG A 199 -10.66 12.91 -8.25
CA ARG A 199 -9.45 13.68 -8.44
C ARG A 199 -9.53 14.51 -9.72
N GLU A 200 -9.10 15.77 -9.66
CA GLU A 200 -8.65 16.47 -10.87
C GLU A 200 -7.58 15.57 -11.54
N ASN A 201 -7.65 15.39 -12.86
CA ASN A 201 -6.75 14.53 -13.66
C ASN A 201 -7.03 13.00 -13.66
N GLN A 202 -8.30 12.56 -13.54
CA GLN A 202 -8.64 11.12 -13.64
C GLN A 202 -8.12 10.45 -14.92
N ASP A 203 -8.21 11.14 -16.06
CA ASP A 203 -7.76 10.60 -17.35
C ASP A 203 -6.24 10.38 -17.35
N GLU A 204 -5.45 11.31 -16.81
CA GLU A 204 -4.00 11.15 -16.70
C GLU A 204 -3.59 10.02 -15.75
N ILE A 205 -4.32 9.86 -14.64
CA ILE A 205 -4.12 8.74 -13.71
C ILE A 205 -4.43 7.43 -14.44
N ARG A 206 -5.55 7.36 -15.17
CA ARG A 206 -5.93 6.19 -15.96
C ARG A 206 -4.87 5.86 -17.01
N ASP A 207 -4.39 6.85 -17.75
CA ASP A 207 -3.34 6.67 -18.76
C ASP A 207 -2.03 6.17 -18.16
N SER A 208 -1.66 6.71 -16.99
CA SER A 208 -0.48 6.28 -16.24
C SER A 208 -0.58 4.81 -15.81
N LEU A 209 -1.75 4.39 -15.34
CA LEU A 209 -1.97 3.01 -14.91
C LEU A 209 -2.04 2.04 -16.08
N GLN A 210 -2.65 2.45 -17.19
CA GLN A 210 -2.60 1.68 -18.42
C GLN A 210 -1.15 1.54 -18.92
N PHE A 211 -0.33 2.59 -18.83
CA PHE A 211 1.09 2.49 -19.15
C PHE A 211 1.80 1.49 -18.24
N VAL A 212 1.62 1.58 -16.92
CA VAL A 212 2.19 0.64 -15.95
C VAL A 212 1.80 -0.80 -16.26
N GLN A 213 0.50 -1.04 -16.51
CA GLN A 213 0.00 -2.36 -16.86
C GLN A 213 0.60 -2.88 -18.18
N ARG A 214 0.75 -2.02 -19.19
CA ARG A 214 1.41 -2.37 -20.46
C ARG A 214 2.86 -2.79 -20.26
N VAL A 215 3.63 -2.03 -19.48
CA VAL A 215 5.04 -2.32 -19.19
C VAL A 215 5.19 -3.64 -18.42
N LEU A 216 4.36 -3.87 -17.40
CA LEU A 216 4.37 -5.14 -16.65
C LEU A 216 4.04 -6.32 -17.57
N LYS A 217 2.98 -6.20 -18.39
CA LYS A 217 2.55 -7.25 -19.31
C LYS A 217 3.62 -7.58 -20.35
N SER A 218 4.25 -6.57 -20.95
CA SER A 218 5.27 -6.78 -21.98
C SER A 218 6.58 -7.36 -21.40
N THR A 219 6.96 -6.93 -20.20
CA THR A 219 8.25 -7.29 -19.59
C THR A 219 8.19 -8.63 -18.86
N LEU A 220 7.14 -8.87 -18.08
CA LEU A 220 7.01 -10.06 -17.23
C LEU A 220 6.39 -11.25 -17.99
N LYS A 221 5.61 -10.98 -19.04
CA LYS A 221 4.96 -12.00 -19.88
C LYS A 221 4.16 -12.98 -19.03
N GLU A 222 4.44 -14.29 -19.14
CA GLU A 222 3.83 -15.37 -18.37
C GLU A 222 3.96 -15.20 -16.84
N ARG A 223 4.88 -14.36 -16.36
CA ARG A 223 5.00 -14.07 -14.93
C ARG A 223 3.97 -13.06 -14.43
N TYR A 224 3.18 -12.41 -15.29
CA TYR A 224 2.19 -11.41 -14.91
C TYR A 224 0.77 -11.86 -15.18
N GLN A 225 -0.04 -11.90 -14.13
CA GLN A 225 -1.47 -12.17 -14.18
C GLN A 225 -2.23 -10.92 -13.71
N TYR A 226 -3.24 -10.52 -14.47
CA TYR A 226 -4.12 -9.40 -14.13
C TYR A 226 -5.56 -9.90 -14.04
N VAL A 227 -6.25 -9.57 -12.96
CA VAL A 227 -7.65 -9.94 -12.74
C VAL A 227 -8.40 -8.71 -12.25
N GLU A 228 -9.56 -8.45 -12.83
CA GLU A 228 -10.48 -7.42 -12.34
C GLU A 228 -11.60 -8.07 -11.53
N VAL A 229 -11.95 -7.48 -10.40
CA VAL A 229 -13.03 -7.95 -9.52
C VAL A 229 -13.99 -6.81 -9.21
N THR A 230 -15.28 -7.12 -9.15
CA THR A 230 -16.29 -6.16 -8.70
C THR A 230 -16.05 -5.81 -7.24
N GLY A 231 -16.13 -4.52 -6.91
CA GLY A 231 -15.99 -4.01 -5.55
C GLY A 231 -15.20 -2.71 -5.52
N ASN A 232 -15.04 -2.14 -4.33
CA ASN A 232 -14.24 -0.93 -4.14
C ASN A 232 -12.79 -1.25 -3.72
N HIS A 233 -12.01 -0.21 -3.41
CA HIS A 233 -10.62 -0.33 -2.97
C HIS A 233 -10.39 -1.31 -1.80
N TYR A 234 -11.39 -1.55 -0.95
CA TYR A 234 -11.37 -2.42 0.22
C TYR A 234 -12.06 -3.77 -0.03
N VAL A 235 -12.24 -4.20 -1.29
CA VAL A 235 -12.89 -5.49 -1.65
C VAL A 235 -12.33 -6.69 -0.89
N HIS A 236 -11.02 -6.71 -0.62
CA HIS A 236 -10.37 -7.77 0.14
C HIS A 236 -10.79 -7.85 1.62
N MET A 237 -11.33 -6.77 2.20
CA MET A 237 -11.88 -6.75 3.55
C MET A 237 -13.41 -6.93 3.54
N GLN A 238 -14.09 -6.25 2.61
CA GLN A 238 -15.55 -6.26 2.56
C GLN A 238 -16.11 -7.55 1.97
N GLU A 239 -15.45 -8.10 0.95
CA GLU A 239 -15.89 -9.27 0.19
C GLU A 239 -14.69 -10.19 -0.11
N PRO A 240 -13.97 -10.68 0.93
CA PRO A 240 -12.72 -11.44 0.80
C PRO A 240 -12.87 -12.67 -0.12
N GLN A 241 -14.04 -13.29 -0.17
CA GLN A 241 -14.35 -14.42 -1.04
C GLN A 241 -14.11 -14.13 -2.52
N ARG A 242 -14.19 -12.87 -2.96
CA ARG A 242 -13.93 -12.48 -4.36
C ARG A 242 -12.45 -12.55 -4.74
N VAL A 243 -11.54 -12.48 -3.76
CA VAL A 243 -10.10 -12.46 -4.01
C VAL A 243 -9.36 -13.67 -3.45
N ALA A 244 -9.89 -14.29 -2.39
CA ALA A 244 -9.21 -15.37 -1.66
C ALA A 244 -8.93 -16.62 -2.52
N GLY A 245 -9.89 -17.01 -3.38
CA GLY A 245 -9.71 -18.13 -4.31
C GLY A 245 -8.61 -17.85 -5.34
N ILE A 246 -8.66 -16.69 -5.98
CA ILE A 246 -7.66 -16.24 -6.98
C ILE A 246 -6.25 -16.20 -6.36
N ILE A 247 -6.14 -15.69 -5.13
CA ILE A 247 -4.87 -15.63 -4.39
C ILE A 247 -4.36 -17.03 -4.08
N SER A 248 -5.23 -17.91 -3.57
CA SER A 248 -4.88 -19.29 -3.25
C SER A 248 -4.36 -20.03 -4.48
N ASP A 249 -5.11 -19.97 -5.58
CA ASP A 249 -4.74 -20.59 -6.85
C ASP A 249 -3.38 -20.07 -7.34
N PHE A 250 -3.15 -18.75 -7.30
CA PHE A 250 -1.89 -18.17 -7.72
C PHE A 250 -0.71 -18.61 -6.84
N LEU A 251 -0.91 -18.66 -5.51
CA LEU A 251 0.12 -19.07 -4.56
C LEU A 251 0.49 -20.55 -4.72
N GLU A 252 -0.49 -21.42 -4.94
CA GLU A 252 -0.29 -22.87 -5.13
C GLU A 252 0.22 -23.22 -6.54
N SER A 253 -0.07 -22.37 -7.52
CA SER A 253 0.35 -22.62 -8.89
C SER A 253 1.87 -22.51 -9.05
N ASN A 254 2.46 -23.52 -9.68
CA ASN A 254 3.79 -23.43 -10.30
C ASN A 254 3.69 -23.01 -11.80
N ARG A 255 2.48 -22.77 -12.32
CA ARG A 255 2.17 -22.35 -13.70
C ARG A 255 1.12 -21.24 -13.71
N VAL A 256 1.01 -20.47 -14.79
CA VAL A 256 0.03 -19.38 -14.93
C VAL A 256 -1.40 -19.90 -14.79
N VAL A 257 -2.20 -19.34 -13.88
CA VAL A 257 -3.63 -19.63 -13.81
C VAL A 257 -4.30 -18.84 -14.92
N GLN A 258 -4.81 -19.53 -15.94
CA GLN A 258 -5.69 -18.89 -16.92
C GLN A 258 -6.97 -18.47 -16.20
N ALA A 259 -7.25 -17.16 -16.21
CA ALA A 259 -8.53 -16.66 -15.73
C ALA A 259 -9.63 -17.19 -16.66
N HIS A 260 -10.50 -18.04 -16.12
CA HIS A 260 -11.78 -18.29 -16.75
C HIS A 260 -12.68 -17.08 -16.44
N LEU A 261 -13.03 -16.35 -17.50
CA LEU A 261 -14.10 -15.34 -17.51
C LEU A 261 -15.45 -16.02 -17.26
#